data_AF-A0A5J4PEA5-F1
#
_entry.id   AF-A0A5J4PEA5-F1
#
_cell.length_a   1.000
_cell.length_b   1.000
_cell.length_c   1.000
_cell.angle_alpha   90.00
_cell.angle_beta   90.00
_cell.angle_gamma   90.00
#
_symmetry.space_group_name_H-M   'P 1'
#
loop_
_entity.id
_entity.type
_entity.pdbx_description
1 polymer ?
#
loop_
_entity_poly.entity_id
_entity_poly.type
_entity_poly.pdbx_seq_one_letter_code
_entity_poly.pdbx_strand_id
1 'polypeptide(L)'
;MFKYTKDGVSVLTVQDTRRKKQSGLYPVKIQVVYNRIQRYYSTGKELSIEEWTALADTKSKKLISIRSDIKNSFEKVEDAVRTLVEEGDFSF
;
A
#
# COMPACT_ATOMS: atom_id res chain seq x y z
N MET A 1 -9.32 -0.34 -3.36
CA MET A 1 -7.95 -0.01 -2.89
C MET A 1 -6.95 -0.87 -3.67
N PHE A 2 -5.69 -0.46 -3.83
CA PHE A 2 -4.77 -1.06 -4.81
C PHE A 2 -4.27 -2.43 -4.40
N LYS A 3 -4.27 -3.36 -5.37
CA LYS A 3 -3.85 -4.74 -5.23
C LYS A 3 -3.29 -5.25 -6.55
N TYR A 4 -2.23 -6.04 -6.46
CA TYR A 4 -1.60 -6.79 -7.54
C TYR A 4 -1.24 -8.18 -7.02
N THR A 5 -1.40 -9.22 -7.85
CA THR A 5 -1.03 -10.59 -7.53
C THR A 5 -0.51 -11.28 -8.79
N LYS A 6 0.67 -11.89 -8.70
CA LYS A 6 1.29 -12.68 -9.78
C LYS A 6 2.24 -13.70 -9.18
N ASP A 7 2.22 -14.94 -9.69
CA ASP A 7 3.17 -16.01 -9.38
C ASP A 7 3.45 -16.22 -7.87
N GLY A 8 2.39 -16.17 -7.05
CA GLY A 8 2.49 -16.37 -5.60
C GLY A 8 2.96 -15.16 -4.80
N VAL A 9 3.27 -14.04 -5.46
CA VAL A 9 3.55 -12.73 -4.84
C VAL A 9 2.28 -11.87 -4.87
N SER A 10 1.97 -11.21 -3.76
CA SER A 10 0.88 -10.23 -3.67
C SER A 10 1.37 -8.90 -3.15
N VAL A 11 1.01 -7.82 -3.83
CA VAL A 11 1.26 -6.44 -3.39
C VAL A 11 -0.10 -5.80 -3.12
N LEU A 12 -0.28 -5.21 -1.94
CA LEU A 12 -1.53 -4.56 -1.58
C LEU A 12 -1.29 -3.33 -0.73
N THR A 13 -2.21 -2.38 -0.82
CA THR A 13 -2.25 -1.25 0.10
C THR A 13 -3.04 -1.62 1.35
N VAL A 14 -2.54 -1.22 2.53
CA VAL A 14 -3.14 -1.52 3.84
C VAL A 14 -3.02 -0.32 4.77
N GLN A 15 -4.03 -0.11 5.61
CA GLN A 15 -3.93 0.80 6.76
C GLN A 15 -3.51 -0.03 7.96
N ASP A 16 -2.39 0.34 8.59
CA ASP A 16 -1.90 -0.35 9.78
C ASP A 16 -2.58 0.21 11.02
N THR A 17 -3.70 -0.41 11.41
CA THR A 17 -4.52 0.02 12.55
C THR A 17 -4.00 -0.45 13.91
N ARG A 18 -2.89 -1.19 13.94
CA ARG A 18 -2.34 -1.79 15.19
C ARG A 18 -1.76 -0.74 16.14
N ARG A 19 -1.16 0.33 15.61
CA ARG A 19 -0.58 1.40 16.42
C ARG A 19 -0.92 2.78 15.85
N LYS A 20 -1.68 3.54 16.63
CA LYS A 20 -1.96 4.95 16.38
C LYS A 20 -0.67 5.77 16.52
N LYS A 21 -0.41 6.67 15.57
CA LYS A 21 0.71 7.62 15.64
C LYS A 21 0.38 8.74 16.63
N GLN A 22 1.40 9.55 16.99
CA GLN A 22 1.20 10.75 17.83
C GLN A 22 0.20 11.74 17.22
N SER A 23 0.11 11.79 15.89
CA SER A 23 -0.88 12.55 15.12
C SER A 23 -2.34 12.11 15.38
N GLY A 24 -2.54 10.95 16.00
CA GLY A 24 -3.84 10.33 16.12
C GLY A 24 -4.30 9.59 14.86
N LEU A 25 -3.45 9.47 13.83
CA LEU A 25 -3.75 8.80 12.58
C LEU A 25 -3.07 7.43 12.49
N TYR A 26 -3.45 6.65 11.48
CA TYR A 26 -2.87 5.34 11.20
C TYR A 26 -2.07 5.39 9.89
N PRO A 27 -0.85 4.82 9.86
CA PRO A 27 -0.04 4.84 8.66
C PRO A 27 -0.60 3.92 7.57
N VAL A 28 -0.52 4.38 6.33
CA VAL A 28 -0.80 3.58 5.14
C VAL A 28 0.51 2.95 4.66
N LYS A 29 0.49 1.64 4.41
CA LYS A 29 1.64 0.85 3.98
C LYS A 29 1.31 0.07 2.71
N ILE A 30 2.35 -0.27 1.98
CA ILE A 30 2.29 -1.28 0.92
C ILE A 30 2.79 -2.58 1.53
N GLN A 31 1.93 -3.59 1.56
CA GLN A 31 2.26 -4.92 2.01
C GLN A 31 2.63 -5.77 0.79
N VAL A 32 3.77 -6.43 0.87
CA VAL A 32 4.20 -7.46 -0.09
C VAL A 32 4.18 -8.80 0.63
N VAL A 33 3.50 -9.78 0.05
CA VAL A 33 3.35 -11.12 0.59
C VAL A 33 3.93 -12.12 -0.40
N TYR A 34 4.87 -12.94 0.06
CA TYR A 34 5.50 -14.00 -0.71
C TYR A 34 5.91 -15.12 0.24
N ASN A 35 5.68 -16.39 -0.13
CA ASN A 35 6.01 -17.55 0.70
C ASN A 35 5.53 -17.45 2.16
N ARG A 36 4.30 -16.94 2.37
CA ARG A 36 3.69 -16.68 3.69
C ARG A 36 4.42 -15.64 4.55
N ILE A 37 5.48 -15.02 4.05
CA ILE A 37 6.20 -13.93 4.69
C ILE A 37 5.60 -12.60 4.20
N GLN A 38 5.44 -11.65 5.12
CA GLN A 38 4.86 -10.35 4.84
C GLN A 38 5.92 -9.27 5.12
N ARG A 39 6.19 -8.42 4.14
CA ARG A 39 6.98 -7.20 4.30
C ARG A 39 6.11 -5.97 4.08
N TYR A 40 6.46 -4.87 4.74
CA TYR A 40 5.69 -3.63 4.66
C TYR A 40 6.60 -2.46 4.31
N TYR A 41 6.21 -1.69 3.31
CA TYR A 41 6.90 -0.50 2.84
C TYR A 41 6.04 0.74 3.17
N SER A 42 6.69 1.79 3.67
CA SER A 42 6.00 3.02 4.08
C SER A 42 5.59 3.85 2.87
N THR A 43 4.37 4.38 2.89
CA THR A 43 3.93 5.41 1.91
C THR A 43 4.16 6.84 2.40
N GLY A 44 4.52 7.01 3.68
CA GLY A 44 4.59 8.32 4.34
C GLY A 44 3.22 8.98 4.60
N LYS A 45 2.11 8.36 4.19
CA LYS A 45 0.75 8.87 4.43
C LYS A 45 0.15 8.27 5.69
N GLU A 46 -0.64 9.08 6.37
CA GLU A 46 -1.41 8.69 7.55
C GLU A 46 -2.84 9.17 7.37
N LEU A 47 -3.79 8.34 7.76
CA LEU A 47 -5.23 8.61 7.63
C LEU A 47 -5.98 8.10 8.85
N SER A 48 -7.12 8.73 9.11
CA SER A 48 -8.14 8.17 10.01
C SER A 48 -8.81 6.94 9.38
N ILE A 49 -9.54 6.16 10.17
CA ILE A 49 -10.26 4.98 9.67
C ILE A 49 -11.38 5.42 8.71
N GLU A 50 -12.00 6.56 9.00
CA GLU A 50 -13.08 7.17 8.22
C GLU A 50 -12.56 7.67 6.88
N GLU A 51 -11.45 8.44 6.86
CA GLU A 51 -10.83 8.89 5.62
C GLU A 51 -10.36 7.72 4.75
N TRP A 52 -9.81 6.67 5.36
CA TRP A 52 -9.38 5.46 4.66
C TRP A 52 -10.54 4.74 3.98
N THR A 53 -11.65 4.56 4.68
CA THR A 53 -12.86 3.94 4.14
C THR A 53 -13.45 4.76 3.00
N ALA A 54 -13.37 6.10 3.11
CA ALA A 54 -13.88 7.01 2.09
C ALA A 54 -12.97 7.17 0.85
N LEU A 55 -11.70 6.72 0.89
CA LEU A 55 -10.74 6.95 -0.21
C LEU A 55 -11.21 6.48 -1.58
N ALA A 56 -12.00 5.40 -1.65
CA ALA A 56 -12.47 4.85 -2.92
C ALA A 56 -13.38 5.82 -3.68
N ASP A 57 -14.29 6.47 -2.97
CA ASP A 57 -15.41 7.21 -3.58
C ASP A 57 -15.43 8.71 -3.23
N THR A 58 -14.44 9.16 -2.48
CA THR A 58 -14.34 10.56 -2.05
C THR A 58 -14.25 11.55 -3.21
N LYS A 59 -14.97 12.66 -3.09
CA LYS A 59 -14.87 13.85 -3.94
C LYS A 59 -13.95 14.92 -3.35
N SER A 60 -13.40 14.69 -2.15
CA SER A 60 -12.51 15.63 -1.49
C SER A 60 -11.19 15.72 -2.25
N LYS A 61 -10.83 16.92 -2.73
CA LYS A 61 -9.55 17.17 -3.43
C LYS A 61 -8.35 16.71 -2.60
N LYS A 62 -8.39 16.92 -1.28
CA LYS A 62 -7.34 16.46 -0.34
C LYS A 62 -7.19 14.94 -0.38
N LEU A 63 -8.30 14.20 -0.23
CA LEU A 63 -8.25 12.73 -0.20
C LEU A 63 -7.94 12.14 -1.59
N ILE A 64 -8.36 12.79 -2.67
CA ILE A 64 -7.97 12.42 -4.04
C ILE A 64 -6.45 12.56 -4.23
N SER A 65 -5.85 13.66 -3.76
CA SER A 65 -4.40 13.85 -3.81
C SER A 65 -3.67 12.77 -2.99
N ILE A 66 -4.13 12.49 -1.77
CA ILE A 66 -3.56 11.42 -0.94
C ILE A 66 -3.69 10.05 -1.61
N ARG A 67 -4.84 9.76 -2.23
CA ARG A 67 -5.04 8.53 -3.02
C ARG A 67 -4.04 8.41 -4.15
N SER A 68 -3.76 9.51 -4.85
CA SER A 68 -2.77 9.53 -5.92
C SER A 68 -1.36 9.28 -5.39
N ASP A 69 -0.99 9.86 -4.25
CA ASP A 69 0.32 9.63 -3.64
C ASP A 69 0.51 8.18 -3.18
N ILE A 70 -0.55 7.58 -2.62
CA ILE A 70 -0.59 6.15 -2.26
C ILE A 70 -0.44 5.29 -3.53
N LYS A 71 -1.15 5.66 -4.61
CA LYS A 71 -1.06 4.98 -5.90
C LYS A 71 0.37 5.01 -6.46
N ASN A 72 0.99 6.18 -6.48
CA ASN A 72 2.36 6.35 -6.95
C ASN A 72 3.36 5.50 -6.15
N SER A 73 3.15 5.41 -4.83
CA SER A 73 3.98 4.55 -3.98
C SER A 73 3.75 3.07 -4.28
N PHE A 74 2.49 2.67 -4.49
CA PHE A 74 2.10 1.31 -4.84
C PHE A 74 2.70 0.88 -6.16
N GLU A 75 2.57 1.69 -7.23
CA GLU A 75 3.09 1.38 -8.56
C GLU A 75 4.62 1.20 -8.53
N LYS A 76 5.36 2.01 -7.76
CA LYS A 76 6.82 1.81 -7.59
C LYS A 76 7.18 0.44 -7.02
N VAL A 77 6.44 -0.02 -6.00
CA VAL A 77 6.68 -1.34 -5.39
C VAL A 77 6.20 -2.44 -6.32
N GLU A 78 5.04 -2.26 -6.95
CA GLU A 78 4.49 -3.20 -7.91
C GLU A 78 5.42 -3.42 -9.10
N ASP A 79 5.95 -2.35 -9.70
CA ASP A 79 6.86 -2.43 -10.84
C ASP A 79 8.15 -3.17 -10.47
N ALA A 80 8.75 -2.85 -9.32
CA ALA A 80 9.95 -3.56 -8.83
C ALA A 80 9.67 -5.05 -8.58
N VAL A 81 8.53 -5.37 -7.94
CA VAL A 81 8.10 -6.76 -7.73
C VAL A 81 7.88 -7.46 -9.06
N ARG A 82 7.19 -6.81 -10.00
CA ARG A 82 6.86 -7.37 -11.30
C ARG A 82 8.12 -7.73 -12.10
N THR A 83 9.09 -6.82 -12.16
CA THR A 83 10.37 -7.08 -12.84
C THR A 83 11.08 -8.29 -12.23
N LEU A 84 11.23 -8.32 -10.90
CA LEU A 84 11.91 -9.44 -10.22
C LEU A 84 11.16 -10.77 -10.37
N VAL A 85 9.82 -10.75 -10.40
CA VAL A 85 9.00 -11.94 -10.64
C VAL A 85 9.17 -12.44 -12.08
N GLU A 86 9.21 -11.54 -13.06
CA GLU A 86 9.40 -11.89 -14.47
C GLU A 86 10.79 -12.47 -14.76
N GLU A 87 11.80 -12.00 -14.04
CA GLU A 87 13.18 -12.53 -14.11
C GLU A 87 13.33 -13.85 -13.34
N GLY A 88 12.37 -14.22 -12.49
CA GLY A 88 12.43 -15.41 -11.65
C GLY A 88 13.26 -15.24 -10.36
N ASP A 89 13.68 -14.02 -10.06
CA ASP A 89 14.62 -13.67 -8.97
C ASP A 89 13.94 -13.03 -7.75
N PHE A 90 12.60 -13.04 -7.70
CA PHE A 90 11.87 -12.42 -6.59
C PHE A 90 12.20 -13.08 -5.24
N SER A 91 12.73 -12.27 -4.33
CA SER A 91 12.97 -12.59 -2.92
C SER A 91 12.85 -11.32 -2.06
N PHE A 92 12.89 -11.47 -0.74
CA PHE A 92 12.77 -10.34 0.21
C PHE A 92 14.11 -9.80 0.67
#